data_AF-A0A075I6V7-F1
#
_entry.id   AF-A0A075I6V7-F1
#
_cell.length_a   1.000
_cell.length_b   1.000
_cell.length_c   1.000
_cell.angle_alpha   90.00
_cell.angle_beta   90.00
_cell.angle_gamma   90.00
#
_symmetry.space_group_name_H-M   'P 1'
#
loop_
_entity.id
_entity.type
_entity.pdbx_description
1 polymer ?
#
loop_
_entity_poly.entity_id
_entity_poly.type
_entity_poly.pdbx_seq_one_letter_code
_entity_poly.pdbx_strand_id
1 'polypeptide(L)'
;MKFFEETGIKQEQINLLKESQQMKIVSVQYKNHEWNIFPFLFKVENPEIKLNWENSEFEWIKPSNIVNYKIVPSLDKILFNLL
;
A
#
# COMPACT_ATOMS: atom_id res chain seq x y z
N MET A 1 12.42 6.46 0.30
CA MET A 1 12.58 7.18 -0.99
C MET A 1 11.26 7.15 -1.78
N LYS A 2 10.80 6.00 -2.29
CA LYS A 2 9.59 5.91 -3.13
C LYS A 2 8.29 6.45 -2.48
N PHE A 3 8.02 6.14 -1.21
CA PHE A 3 6.82 6.65 -0.52
C PHE A 3 6.74 8.20 -0.50
N PHE A 4 7.86 8.88 -0.25
CA PHE A 4 7.92 10.34 -0.29
C PHE A 4 7.74 10.87 -1.72
N GLU A 5 8.35 10.21 -2.71
CA GLU A 5 8.20 10.59 -4.11
C GLU A 5 6.75 10.49 -4.61
N GLU A 6 6.01 9.48 -4.18
CA GLU A 6 4.62 9.25 -4.64
C GLU A 6 3.57 10.04 -3.85
N THR A 7 3.83 10.37 -2.59
CA THR A 7 2.81 10.95 -1.69
C THR A 7 3.16 12.33 -1.13
N GLY A 8 4.43 12.73 -1.18
CA GLY A 8 4.93 13.94 -0.51
C GLY A 8 5.06 13.84 1.01
N ILE A 9 4.67 12.71 1.63
CA ILE A 9 4.73 12.53 3.08
C ILE A 9 6.18 12.26 3.51
N LYS A 10 6.68 13.08 4.43
CA LYS A 10 8.04 12.97 4.93
C LYS A 10 8.17 11.89 6.00
N GLN A 11 9.39 11.39 6.19
CA GLN A 11 9.67 10.30 7.12
C GLN A 11 9.39 10.69 8.59
N GLU A 12 9.58 11.95 8.94
CA GLU A 12 9.23 12.48 10.27
C GLU A 12 7.72 12.57 10.54
N GLN A 13 6.87 12.42 9.52
CA GLN A 13 5.41 12.47 9.65
C GLN A 13 4.77 11.09 9.81
N ILE A 14 5.54 10.01 9.64
CA ILE A 14 5.04 8.64 9.69
C ILE A 14 5.52 7.90 10.94
N ASN A 15 4.64 7.09 11.50
CA ASN A 15 4.95 6.16 12.58
C ASN A 15 4.66 4.74 12.11
N LEU A 16 5.66 3.86 12.11
CA LEU A 16 5.45 2.45 11.80
C LEU A 16 4.59 1.81 12.90
N LEU A 17 3.43 1.26 12.52
CA LEU A 17 2.56 0.53 13.43
C LEU A 17 2.81 -0.98 13.41
N LYS A 18 3.01 -1.54 12.22
CA LYS A 18 3.18 -2.98 12.03
C LYS A 18 4.00 -3.26 10.78
N GLU A 19 4.82 -4.30 10.87
CA GLU A 19 5.43 -4.98 9.72
C GLU A 19 4.94 -6.42 9.72
N SER A 20 4.67 -6.97 8.55
CA SER A 20 4.28 -8.38 8.41
C SER A 20 5.43 -9.19 7.83
N GLN A 21 5.37 -10.51 8.02
CA GLN A 21 6.29 -11.42 7.36
C GLN A 21 6.16 -11.30 5.85
N GLN A 22 7.27 -11.57 5.15
CA GLN A 22 7.28 -11.62 3.70
C GLN A 22 6.16 -12.52 3.18
N MET A 23 5.41 -11.99 2.22
CA MET A 23 4.35 -12.71 1.53
C MET A 23 4.79 -13.08 0.12
N LYS A 24 4.52 -14.32 -0.26
CA LYS A 24 4.73 -14.83 -1.63
C LYS A 24 3.39 -14.91 -2.34
N ILE A 25 3.27 -14.20 -3.46
CA ILE A 25 2.04 -14.14 -4.24
C ILE A 25 2.33 -14.56 -5.67
N VAL A 26 1.72 -15.67 -6.10
CA VAL A 26 1.81 -16.12 -7.48
C VAL A 26 1.07 -15.11 -8.37
N SER A 27 1.75 -14.66 -9.42
CA SER A 27 1.17 -13.74 -10.38
C SER A 27 0.06 -14.41 -11.18
N VAL A 28 -1.16 -13.90 -11.07
CA VAL A 28 -2.28 -14.33 -11.92
C VAL A 28 -2.08 -13.84 -13.37
N GLN A 29 -1.30 -12.77 -13.56
CA GLN A 29 -1.11 -12.11 -14.85
C GLN A 29 0.07 -12.68 -15.64
N TYR A 30 1.09 -13.20 -14.95
CA TYR A 30 2.34 -13.64 -15.57
C TYR A 30 2.63 -15.10 -15.19
N LYS A 31 2.67 -15.98 -16.19
CA LYS A 31 2.95 -17.41 -15.99
C LYS A 31 4.33 -17.59 -15.36
N ASN A 32 4.44 -18.46 -14.35
CA ASN A 32 5.67 -18.77 -13.62
C ASN A 32 6.34 -17.57 -12.93
N HIS A 33 5.57 -16.55 -12.55
CA HIS A 33 6.08 -15.41 -11.79
C HIS A 33 5.49 -15.40 -10.38
N GLU A 34 6.32 -15.02 -9.41
CA GLU A 34 5.96 -14.83 -8.01
C GLU A 34 6.42 -13.44 -7.55
N TRP A 35 5.57 -12.77 -6.78
CA TRP A 35 5.88 -11.51 -6.13
C TRP A 35 6.26 -11.78 -4.68
N ASN A 36 7.41 -11.23 -4.27
CA ASN A 36 7.83 -11.19 -2.88
C ASN A 36 7.48 -9.82 -2.31
N ILE A 37 6.53 -9.77 -1.40
CA ILE A 37 5.96 -8.53 -0.86
C ILE A 37 6.33 -8.41 0.61
N PHE A 38 6.74 -7.21 1.02
CA PHE A 38 7.08 -6.85 2.39
C PHE A 38 6.10 -5.77 2.87
N PRO A 39 5.00 -6.15 3.54
CA PRO A 39 3.96 -5.20 3.94
C PRO A 39 4.35 -4.41 5.19
N PHE A 40 4.11 -3.10 5.15
CA PHE A 40 4.27 -2.19 6.29
C PHE A 40 2.99 -1.36 6.47
N LEU A 41 2.59 -1.14 7.72
CA LEU A 41 1.47 -0.28 8.08
C LEU A 41 2.00 0.94 8.84
N PHE A 42 1.74 2.13 8.31
CA PHE A 42 2.13 3.39 8.93
C PHE A 42 0.91 4.18 9.39
N LYS A 43 1.06 4.88 10.52
CA LYS A 43 0.16 5.95 10.96
C LYS A 43 0.74 7.28 10.50
N VAL A 44 -0.12 8.14 9.98
CA VAL A 44 0.19 9.53 9.65
C VAL A 44 -0.94 10.42 10.20
N GLU A 45 -0.60 11.63 10.62
CA GLU A 45 -1.56 12.58 11.18
C GLU A 45 -1.73 13.76 10.21
N ASN A 46 -2.96 13.93 9.70
CA ASN A 46 -3.37 15.01 8.78
C ASN A 46 -2.35 15.32 7.66
N PRO A 47 -1.97 14.32 6.83
CA PRO A 47 -1.01 14.54 5.77
C PRO A 47 -1.55 15.44 4.66
N GLU A 48 -0.67 16.25 4.07
CA GLU A 48 -0.89 16.86 2.76
C GLU A 48 -0.33 15.90 1.70
N ILE A 49 -1.19 15.38 0.81
CA ILE A 49 -0.78 14.47 -0.27
C ILE A 49 -0.38 15.27 -1.50
N LYS A 50 0.81 15.00 -2.04
CA LYS A 50 1.30 15.54 -3.31
C LYS A 50 1.73 14.38 -4.20
N LEU A 51 0.87 14.05 -5.16
CA LEU A 51 1.14 12.99 -6.12
C LEU A 51 2.20 13.41 -7.13
N ASN A 52 3.05 12.47 -7.52
CA ASN A 52 3.92 12.62 -8.67
C ASN A 52 3.24 12.16 -9.96
N TRP A 53 3.96 12.25 -11.07
CA TRP A 53 3.46 11.89 -12.41
C TRP A 53 3.06 10.41 -12.57
N GLU A 54 3.45 9.50 -11.67
CA GLU A 54 3.04 8.09 -11.71
C GLU A 54 1.58 7.89 -11.29
N ASN A 55 0.97 8.86 -10.59
CA ASN A 55 -0.38 8.76 -10.02
C ASN A 55 -1.25 9.96 -10.39
N SER A 56 -2.53 9.72 -10.73
CA SER A 56 -3.47 10.77 -11.14
C SER A 56 -4.39 11.25 -10.02
N GLU A 57 -4.79 10.36 -9.11
CA GLU A 57 -5.83 10.59 -8.10
C GLU A 57 -5.51 9.82 -6.81
N PHE A 58 -6.07 10.27 -5.69
CA PHE A 58 -6.00 9.56 -4.41
C PHE A 58 -7.29 9.73 -3.62
N GLU A 59 -7.59 8.75 -2.77
CA GLU A 59 -8.70 8.82 -1.82
C GLU A 59 -8.32 8.13 -0.50
N TRP A 60 -8.72 8.74 0.62
CA TRP A 60 -8.67 8.08 1.93
C TRP A 60 -9.93 7.24 2.15
N ILE A 61 -9.76 5.92 2.22
CA ILE A 61 -10.87 4.98 2.39
C ILE A 61 -10.80 4.26 3.73
N LYS A 62 -11.96 3.83 4.24
CA LYS A 62 -11.99 2.84 5.33
C LYS A 62 -11.50 1.49 4.79
N PRO A 63 -10.77 0.68 5.59
CA PRO A 63 -10.31 -0.64 5.16
C PRO A 63 -11.44 -1.55 4.63
N SER A 64 -12.63 -1.49 5.25
CA SER A 64 -13.81 -2.24 4.83
C SER A 64 -14.30 -1.91 3.41
N ASN A 65 -13.97 -0.72 2.90
CA ASN A 65 -14.44 -0.26 1.60
C ASN A 65 -13.53 -0.74 0.45
N ILE A 66 -12.40 -1.41 0.73
CA ILE A 66 -11.46 -1.87 -0.30
C ILE A 66 -12.12 -2.76 -1.37
N VAL A 67 -13.16 -3.51 -0.99
CA VAL A 67 -13.94 -4.38 -1.89
C VAL A 67 -14.71 -3.61 -2.97
N ASN A 68 -14.91 -2.30 -2.78
CA ASN A 68 -15.60 -1.46 -3.74
C ASN A 68 -14.66 -0.93 -4.84
N TYR A 69 -13.36 -1.23 -4.76
CA TYR A 69 -12.34 -0.75 -5.70
C TYR A 69 -11.79 -1.87 -6.56
N LYS A 70 -11.42 -1.53 -7.79
CA LYS A 70 -10.65 -2.43 -8.66
C LYS A 70 -9.19 -2.39 -8.23
N ILE A 71 -8.79 -3.34 -7.39
CA ILE A 71 -7.44 -3.46 -6.86
C ILE A 71 -6.61 -4.49 -7.62
N VAL A 72 -5.29 -4.42 -7.46
CA VAL A 72 -4.39 -5.48 -7.91
C VAL A 72 -4.66 -6.78 -7.11
N PRO A 73 -4.45 -7.96 -7.72
CA PRO A 73 -4.73 -9.22 -7.04
C PRO A 73 -4.04 -9.33 -5.68
N SER A 74 -4.79 -9.78 -4.66
CA SER A 74 -4.31 -10.05 -3.29
C SER A 74 -3.98 -8.84 -2.40
N LEU A 75 -4.27 -7.60 -2.84
CA LEU A 75 -4.07 -6.41 -1.99
C LEU A 75 -4.95 -6.44 -0.72
N ASP A 76 -6.17 -6.97 -0.82
CA ASP A 76 -7.08 -7.23 0.28
C ASP A 76 -6.48 -8.18 1.34
N LYS A 77 -5.83 -9.26 0.89
CA LYS A 77 -5.15 -10.23 1.78
C LYS A 77 -3.96 -9.60 2.50
N ILE A 78 -3.19 -8.77 1.78
CA ILE A 78 -2.07 -8.03 2.36
C ILE A 78 -2.58 -7.07 3.44
N LEU A 79 -3.66 -6.33 3.15
CA LEU A 79 -4.27 -5.42 4.11
C LEU A 79 -4.79 -6.16 5.35
N PHE A 80 -5.48 -7.29 5.17
CA PHE A 80 -5.99 -8.09 6.30
C PHE A 80 -4.86 -8.63 7.19
N ASN A 81 -3.70 -8.97 6.64
CA ASN A 81 -2.54 -9.40 7.42
C ASN A 81 -1.90 -8.25 8.24
N LEU A 82 -2.12 -7.00 7.83
CA LEU A 82 -1.60 -5.81 8.52
C LEU A 82 -2.53 -5.27 9.60
N LEU A 83 -3.84 -5.51 9.49
CA LEU A 83 -4.81 -5.16 10.53
C LEU A 83 -4.83 -6.20 11.67
#